data_AF-J9FV23-F1
#
_entry.id   AF-J9FV23-F1
#
_cell.length_a   1.000
_cell.length_b   1.000
_cell.length_c   1.000
_cell.angle_alpha   90.00
_cell.angle_beta   90.00
_cell.angle_gamma   90.00
#
_symmetry.space_group_name_H-M   'P 1'
#
loop_
_entity.id
_entity.type
_entity.pdbx_description
1 polymer ?
#
loop_
_entity_poly.entity_id
_entity_poly.type
_entity_poly.pdbx_seq_one_letter_code
_entity_poly.pdbx_strand_id
1 'polypeptide(L)'
;DYNPISGILNSEWVGLENFTRFMSSPDFMRYLINTLKLSVYGLLWGFPIPIILALLLNRIQSTGIKKKIQLVLYLPNFVSVIVLCGIVRIFLSVTGPVNLLLGTDINFMTMPEAFRSIYIVSGIWQGAGWASIMYTASLSNASQEL
;
A
#
# COMPACT_ATOMS: atom_id res chain seq x y z
N ASP A 1 -23.99 -4.23 -28.07
CA ASP A 1 -22.88 -5.10 -27.64
C ASP A 1 -21.81 -5.21 -28.71
N TYR A 2 -20.53 -5.37 -28.33
CA TYR A 2 -19.43 -5.55 -29.27
C TYR A 2 -19.53 -6.90 -29.99
N ASN A 3 -19.46 -6.90 -31.32
CA ASN A 3 -19.40 -8.11 -32.13
C ASN A 3 -18.01 -8.23 -32.78
N PRO A 4 -17.18 -9.21 -32.38
CA PRO A 4 -15.85 -9.42 -32.96
C PRO A 4 -15.84 -9.62 -34.48
N ILE A 5 -16.92 -10.18 -35.05
CA ILE A 5 -17.04 -10.44 -36.50
C ILE A 5 -17.29 -9.14 -37.27
N SER A 6 -18.04 -8.21 -36.68
CA SER A 6 -18.35 -6.90 -37.26
C SER A 6 -17.18 -5.92 -37.13
N GLY A 7 -16.21 -6.18 -36.25
CA GLY A 7 -15.12 -5.28 -35.95
C GLY A 7 -15.55 -4.05 -35.14
N ILE A 8 -14.58 -3.23 -34.75
CA ILE A 8 -14.79 -2.09 -33.83
C ILE A 8 -15.72 -1.03 -34.43
N LEU A 9 -15.59 -0.75 -35.73
CA LEU A 9 -16.33 0.33 -36.41
C LEU A 9 -17.73 -0.06 -36.88
N ASN A 10 -18.00 -1.36 -37.10
CA ASN A 10 -19.34 -1.82 -37.50
C ASN A 10 -20.13 -2.44 -36.33
N SER A 11 -19.62 -2.36 -35.10
CA SER A 11 -20.38 -2.72 -33.90
C SER A 11 -21.25 -1.54 -33.47
N GLU A 12 -22.49 -1.81 -33.07
CA GLU A 12 -23.38 -0.76 -32.56
C GLU A 12 -22.82 -0.13 -31.28
N TRP A 13 -22.86 1.20 -31.24
CA TRP A 13 -22.45 1.96 -30.07
C TRP A 13 -23.46 1.79 -28.93
N VAL A 14 -23.00 1.23 -27.81
CA VAL A 14 -23.83 0.91 -26.63
C VAL A 14 -24.08 2.10 -25.69
N GLY A 15 -23.59 3.30 -26.02
CA GLY A 15 -23.77 4.48 -25.18
C GLY A 15 -23.28 4.28 -23.74
N LEU A 16 -24.16 4.57 -22.77
CA LEU A 16 -23.90 4.42 -21.34
C LEU A 16 -24.48 3.13 -20.74
N GLU A 17 -24.87 2.16 -21.56
CA GLU A 17 -25.51 0.93 -21.10
C GLU A 17 -24.64 0.17 -20.08
N ASN A 18 -23.35 -0.02 -20.38
CA ASN A 18 -22.40 -0.68 -19.47
C ASN A 18 -22.19 0.09 -18.16
N PHE A 19 -22.16 1.42 -18.22
CA PHE A 19 -22.02 2.27 -17.04
C PHE A 19 -23.26 2.17 -16.14
N THR A 20 -24.45 2.24 -16.73
CA THR A 20 -25.72 2.12 -16.01
C THR A 20 -25.86 0.73 -15.40
N ARG A 21 -25.52 -0.32 -16.16
CA ARG A 21 -25.50 -1.71 -15.69
C ARG A 21 -24.54 -1.91 -14.52
N PHE A 22 -23.34 -1.33 -14.59
CA PHE A 22 -22.36 -1.41 -13.50
C PHE A 22 -22.84 -0.65 -12.25
N MET A 23 -23.29 0.59 -12.41
CA MET A 23 -23.75 1.43 -11.27
C MET A 23 -25.04 0.90 -10.62
N SER A 24 -25.89 0.21 -11.38
CA SER A 24 -27.12 -0.42 -10.89
C SER A 24 -26.89 -1.81 -10.30
N SER A 25 -25.65 -2.32 -10.32
CA SER A 25 -25.32 -3.59 -9.69
C SER A 25 -25.52 -3.52 -8.17
N PRO A 26 -26.08 -4.55 -7.52
CA PRO A 26 -26.20 -4.61 -6.06
C PRO A 26 -24.87 -4.41 -5.32
N ASP A 27 -23.75 -4.78 -5.94
CA ASP A 27 -22.43 -4.68 -5.33
C ASP A 27 -21.73 -3.34 -5.52
N PHE A 28 -22.24 -2.48 -6.42
CA PHE A 28 -21.55 -1.23 -6.79
C PHE A 28 -21.24 -0.36 -5.57
N MET A 29 -22.26 -0.09 -4.74
CA MET A 29 -22.09 0.72 -3.53
C MET A 29 -21.13 0.08 -2.53
N ARG A 30 -21.14 -1.24 -2.42
CA ARG A 30 -20.23 -1.98 -1.54
C ARG A 30 -18.77 -1.83 -2.02
N TYR A 31 -18.51 -1.97 -3.31
CA TYR A 31 -17.18 -1.79 -3.88
C TYR A 31 -16.70 -0.35 -3.74
N LEU A 32 -17.56 0.63 -4.02
CA LEU A 32 -17.23 2.05 -3.88
C LEU A 32 -16.84 2.39 -2.44
N ILE A 33 -17.67 2.00 -1.47
CA ILE A 33 -17.40 2.26 -0.05
C ILE A 33 -16.14 1.52 0.42
N ASN A 34 -15.91 0.29 -0.01
CA ASN A 34 -14.71 -0.46 0.36
C ASN A 34 -13.44 0.20 -0.18
N THR A 35 -13.45 0.67 -1.43
CA THR A 35 -12.34 1.39 -2.04
C THR A 35 -12.09 2.71 -1.32
N LEU A 36 -13.15 3.51 -1.07
CA LEU A 36 -13.03 4.77 -0.34
C LEU A 36 -12.50 4.54 1.09
N LYS A 37 -12.99 3.52 1.80
CA LYS A 37 -12.45 3.13 3.11
C LYS A 37 -10.96 2.81 2.98
N LEU A 38 -10.58 1.95 2.03
CA LEU A 38 -9.17 1.58 1.83
C LEU A 38 -8.29 2.82 1.58
N SER A 39 -8.73 3.75 0.73
CA SER A 39 -8.01 5.00 0.45
C SER A 39 -7.91 5.90 1.67
N VAL A 40 -8.98 6.07 2.46
CA VAL A 40 -8.97 6.90 3.67
C VAL A 40 -8.04 6.31 4.72
N TYR A 41 -8.16 5.01 5.02
CA TYR A 41 -7.24 4.35 5.97
C TYR A 41 -5.80 4.37 5.45
N GLY A 42 -5.60 4.14 4.16
CA GLY A 42 -4.28 4.22 3.52
C GLY A 42 -3.66 5.61 3.64
N LEU A 43 -4.45 6.68 3.51
CA LEU A 43 -4.00 8.05 3.74
C LEU A 43 -3.69 8.29 5.21
N LEU A 44 -4.59 7.92 6.11
CA LEU A 44 -4.45 8.15 7.56
C LEU A 44 -3.17 7.53 8.14
N TRP A 45 -2.77 6.36 7.65
CA TRP A 45 -1.56 5.67 8.13
C TRP A 45 -0.35 5.88 7.21
N GLY A 46 -0.56 5.88 5.90
CA GLY A 46 0.51 5.98 4.92
C GLY A 46 1.13 7.37 4.81
N PHE A 47 0.39 8.43 5.15
CA PHE A 47 0.90 9.80 5.10
C PHE A 47 1.73 10.20 6.34
N PRO A 48 1.29 9.96 7.60
CA PRO A 48 2.05 10.40 8.76
C PRO A 48 3.33 9.59 9.01
N ILE A 49 3.33 8.30 8.69
CA ILE A 49 4.47 7.41 9.02
C ILE A 49 5.79 7.86 8.38
N PRO A 50 5.87 8.19 7.07
CA PRO A 50 7.09 8.73 6.47
C PRO A 50 7.60 10.00 7.13
N ILE A 51 6.70 10.88 7.59
CA ILE A 51 7.05 12.13 8.27
C ILE A 51 7.67 11.82 9.64
N ILE A 52 7.03 10.92 10.40
CA ILE A 52 7.56 10.45 11.69
C ILE A 52 8.95 9.83 11.49
N LEU A 53 9.12 8.97 10.49
CA LEU A 53 10.42 8.38 10.16
C LEU A 53 11.46 9.46 9.82
N ALA A 54 11.11 10.47 9.02
CA ALA A 54 12.01 11.58 8.69
C ALA A 54 12.45 12.35 9.94
N LEU A 55 11.53 12.65 10.86
CA LEU A 55 11.83 13.33 12.12
C LEU A 55 12.73 12.47 13.04
N LEU A 56 12.45 11.17 13.15
CA LEU A 56 13.28 10.24 13.92
C LEU A 56 14.69 10.13 13.35
N LEU A 57 14.82 10.04 12.02
CA LEU A 57 16.10 10.02 11.33
C LEU A 57 16.87 11.34 11.46
N ASN A 58 16.17 12.47 11.56
CA ASN A 58 16.79 13.77 11.81
C ASN A 58 17.43 13.84 13.20
N ARG A 59 16.80 13.25 14.22
CA ARG A 59 17.31 13.23 15.60
C ARG A 59 18.59 12.40 15.79
N ILE A 60 18.96 11.54 14.84
CA ILE A 60 20.16 10.73 14.93
C ILE A 60 21.39 11.59 14.64
N GLN A 61 22.16 11.90 15.69
CA GLN A 61 23.38 12.72 15.60
C GLN A 61 24.52 12.00 14.88
N SER A 62 24.66 10.68 15.09
CA SER A 62 25.73 9.90 14.47
C SER A 62 25.42 9.67 12.98
N THR A 63 26.23 10.29 12.12
CA THR A 63 26.11 10.19 10.66
C THR A 63 26.27 8.75 10.17
N GLY A 64 27.14 7.95 10.80
CA GLY A 64 27.34 6.54 10.46
C GLY A 64 26.12 5.67 10.79
N ILE A 65 25.51 5.87 11.96
CA ILE A 65 24.31 5.14 12.37
C ILE A 65 23.12 5.53 11.50
N LYS A 66 22.95 6.83 11.24
CA LYS A 66 21.90 7.37 10.36
C LYS A 66 21.93 6.71 8.98
N LYS A 67 23.10 6.65 8.34
CA LYS A 67 23.27 6.01 7.03
C LYS A 67 22.88 4.53 7.02
N LYS A 68 23.24 3.78 8.07
CA LYS A 68 22.89 2.35 8.18
C LYS A 68 21.38 2.14 8.32
N ILE A 69 20.72 2.91 9.18
CA ILE A 69 19.27 2.82 9.38
C ILE A 69 18.53 3.22 8.11
N GLN A 70 18.97 4.28 7.45
CA GLN A 70 18.43 4.71 6.15
C GLN A 70 18.52 3.60 5.11
N LEU A 71 19.67 2.93 4.98
CA LEU A 71 19.83 1.81 4.05
C LEU A 71 18.78 0.70 4.28
N VAL A 72 18.58 0.31 5.55
CA VAL A 72 17.60 -0.73 5.91
C VAL A 72 16.17 -0.28 5.63
N LEU A 73 15.82 0.97 5.94
CA LEU A 73 14.49 1.52 5.71
C LEU A 73 14.18 1.68 4.21
N TYR A 74 15.19 1.90 3.37
CA TYR A 74 14.99 2.16 1.93
C TYR A 74 15.00 0.87 1.10
N LEU A 75 15.68 -0.18 1.58
CA LEU A 75 15.78 -1.47 0.89
C LEU A 75 14.42 -2.03 0.40
N PRO A 76 13.32 -2.00 1.20
CA PRO A 76 12.05 -2.57 0.78
C PRO A 76 11.47 -1.92 -0.49
N ASN A 77 11.80 -0.65 -0.77
CA ASN A 77 11.29 0.05 -1.94
C ASN A 77 11.75 -0.56 -3.26
N PHE A 78 12.90 -1.23 -3.26
CA PHE A 78 13.46 -1.91 -4.43
C PHE A 78 12.91 -3.32 -4.64
N VAL A 79 12.15 -3.86 -3.68
CA VAL A 79 11.50 -5.17 -3.79
C VAL A 79 10.25 -5.04 -4.66
N SER A 80 10.11 -5.90 -5.68
CA SER A 80 8.92 -5.88 -6.54
C SER A 80 7.66 -6.22 -5.75
N VAL A 81 6.52 -5.69 -6.17
CA VAL A 81 5.22 -5.92 -5.51
C VAL A 81 4.88 -7.42 -5.47
N ILE A 82 5.25 -8.20 -6.50
CA ILE A 82 5.02 -9.65 -6.51
C ILE A 82 5.83 -10.35 -5.43
N VAL A 83 7.11 -9.97 -5.26
CA VAL A 83 7.97 -10.53 -4.21
C VAL A 83 7.46 -10.11 -2.83
N LEU A 84 7.03 -8.86 -2.65
CA LEU A 84 6.38 -8.38 -1.43
C LEU A 84 5.17 -9.26 -1.06
N CYS A 85 4.27 -9.52 -2.02
CA CYS A 85 3.12 -10.40 -1.80
C CYS A 85 3.55 -11.81 -1.37
N GLY A 86 4.63 -12.34 -1.94
CA GLY A 86 5.23 -13.61 -1.53
C GLY A 86 5.72 -13.60 -0.08
N ILE A 87 6.47 -12.55 0.31
CA ILE A 87 6.95 -12.36 1.69
C ILE A 87 5.77 -12.30 2.66
N VAL A 88 4.78 -11.46 2.38
CA VAL A 88 3.58 -11.31 3.20
C VAL A 88 2.85 -12.65 3.37
N ARG A 89 2.69 -13.42 2.28
CA ARG A 89 2.04 -14.74 2.32
C ARG A 89 2.81 -15.74 3.18
N ILE A 90 4.14 -15.74 3.11
CA ILE A 90 4.98 -16.63 3.94
C ILE A 90 4.86 -16.23 5.42
N PHE A 91 4.98 -14.93 5.72
CA PHE A 91 4.96 -14.41 7.09
C PHE A 91 3.62 -14.66 7.79
N LEU A 92 2.52 -14.48 7.06
CA LEU A 92 1.15 -14.58 7.54
C LEU A 92 0.48 -15.93 7.27
N SER A 93 1.25 -16.92 6.82
CA SER A 93 0.75 -18.30 6.71
C SER A 93 0.46 -18.90 8.10
N VAL A 94 -0.35 -19.95 8.15
CA VAL A 94 -0.69 -20.65 9.41
C VAL A 94 0.56 -21.11 10.16
N THR A 95 1.56 -21.62 9.43
CA THR A 95 2.86 -22.03 9.97
C THR A 95 3.92 -20.93 9.87
N GLY A 96 3.51 -19.69 9.64
CA GLY A 96 4.39 -18.56 9.40
C GLY A 96 4.99 -18.00 10.69
N PRO A 97 6.09 -17.23 10.59
CA PRO A 97 6.74 -16.57 11.72
C PRO A 97 5.80 -15.74 12.60
N VAL A 98 4.78 -15.08 12.02
CA VAL A 98 3.84 -14.25 12.79
C VAL A 98 3.00 -15.11 13.74
N ASN A 99 2.46 -16.22 13.25
CA ASN A 99 1.72 -17.17 14.08
C ASN A 99 2.61 -17.84 15.12
N LEU A 100 3.85 -18.19 14.76
CA LEU A 100 4.83 -18.74 15.70
C LEU A 100 5.15 -17.77 16.86
N LEU A 101 5.29 -16.47 16.56
CA LEU A 101 5.54 -15.44 17.57
C LEU A 101 4.33 -15.16 18.46
N LEU A 102 3.12 -15.21 17.89
CA LEU A 102 1.87 -14.97 18.61
C LEU A 102 1.36 -16.21 19.36
N GLY A 103 1.90 -17.40 19.07
CA GLY A 103 1.39 -18.67 19.60
C GLY A 103 -0.01 -19.02 19.06
N THR A 104 -0.34 -18.55 17.86
CA THR A 104 -1.65 -18.72 17.21
C THR A 104 -1.54 -19.59 15.96
N ASP A 105 -2.68 -20.05 15.43
CA ASP A 105 -2.80 -20.82 14.19
C ASP A 105 -3.73 -20.14 13.17
N ILE A 106 -3.85 -18.82 13.25
CA ILE A 106 -4.81 -18.02 12.47
C ILE A 106 -4.37 -17.98 11.00
N ASN A 107 -5.28 -18.33 10.10
CA ASN A 107 -5.07 -18.13 8.67
C ASN A 107 -5.43 -16.71 8.25
N PHE A 108 -4.52 -15.76 8.47
CA PHE A 108 -4.71 -14.34 8.15
C PHE A 108 -5.05 -14.09 6.67
N MET A 109 -4.55 -14.95 5.77
CA MET A 109 -4.78 -14.82 4.33
C MET A 109 -6.22 -15.12 3.90
N THR A 110 -6.99 -15.84 4.73
CA THR A 110 -8.40 -16.15 4.46
C THR A 110 -9.37 -15.20 5.16
N MET A 111 -8.88 -14.29 6.00
CA MET A 111 -9.70 -13.36 6.77
C MET A 111 -9.98 -12.07 5.98
N PRO A 112 -11.25 -11.78 5.60
CA PRO A 112 -11.57 -10.56 4.86
C PRO A 112 -11.25 -9.29 5.64
N GLU A 113 -11.39 -9.31 6.97
CA GLU A 113 -11.10 -8.15 7.82
C GLU A 113 -9.61 -7.83 7.92
N ALA A 114 -8.76 -8.85 7.82
CA ALA A 114 -7.30 -8.68 7.88
C ALA A 114 -6.74 -8.03 6.61
N PHE A 115 -7.41 -8.19 5.47
CA PHE A 115 -6.94 -7.71 4.16
C PHE A 115 -6.51 -6.24 4.18
N ARG A 116 -7.35 -5.34 4.73
CA ARG A 116 -7.07 -3.90 4.75
C ARG A 116 -5.80 -3.60 5.52
N SER A 117 -5.65 -4.17 6.71
CA SER A 117 -4.50 -3.96 7.57
C SER A 117 -3.23 -4.51 6.92
N ILE A 118 -3.30 -5.72 6.36
CA ILE A 118 -2.17 -6.35 5.65
C ILE A 118 -1.74 -5.50 4.47
N TYR A 119 -2.68 -5.05 3.64
CA TYR A 119 -2.40 -4.20 2.47
C TYR A 119 -1.73 -2.88 2.88
N ILE A 120 -2.28 -2.19 3.87
CA ILE A 120 -1.75 -0.89 4.31
C ILE A 120 -0.38 -1.04 4.96
N VAL A 121 -0.22 -2.00 5.89
CA VAL A 121 1.06 -2.20 6.61
C VAL A 121 2.17 -2.63 5.66
N SER A 122 1.88 -3.55 4.73
CA SER A 122 2.87 -3.97 3.73
C SER A 122 3.24 -2.84 2.77
N GLY A 123 2.28 -2.00 2.37
CA GLY A 123 2.54 -0.80 1.56
C GLY A 123 3.38 0.24 2.29
N ILE A 124 3.12 0.47 3.58
CA ILE A 124 3.94 1.34 4.43
C ILE A 124 5.36 0.78 4.55
N TRP A 125 5.51 -0.52 4.83
CA TRP A 125 6.83 -1.15 4.90
C TRP A 125 7.62 -1.00 3.61
N GLN A 126 6.97 -1.18 2.45
CA GLN A 126 7.62 -1.04 1.14
C GLN A 126 7.98 0.41 0.80
N GLY A 127 7.10 1.37 1.11
CA GLY A 127 7.20 2.75 0.60
C GLY A 127 7.68 3.80 1.60
N ALA A 128 7.49 3.60 2.90
CA ALA A 128 7.63 4.69 3.86
C ALA A 128 9.06 5.18 4.05
N GLY A 129 10.04 4.28 3.96
CA GLY A 129 11.46 4.65 4.01
C GLY A 129 11.83 5.60 2.86
N TRP A 130 11.48 5.25 1.63
CA TRP A 130 11.71 6.11 0.47
C TRP A 130 10.99 7.46 0.59
N ALA A 131 9.71 7.46 0.95
CA ALA A 131 8.95 8.69 1.16
C ALA A 131 9.56 9.60 2.25
N SER A 132 10.16 9.02 3.29
CA SER A 132 10.84 9.79 4.35
C SER A 132 12.08 10.57 3.85
N ILE A 133 12.70 10.16 2.74
CA ILE A 133 13.83 10.90 2.12
C ILE A 133 13.35 12.27 1.67
N MET A 134 12.23 12.32 0.96
CA MET A 134 11.67 13.56 0.43
C MET A 134 11.38 14.54 1.58
N TYR A 135 10.74 14.06 2.65
CA TYR A 135 10.46 14.89 3.83
C TYR A 135 11.74 15.33 4.56
N THR A 136 12.73 14.45 4.70
CA THR A 136 14.02 14.80 5.32
C THR A 136 14.75 15.87 4.51
N ALA A 137 14.72 15.79 3.18
CA ALA A 137 15.30 16.79 2.29
C ALA A 137 14.59 18.14 2.42
N SER A 138 13.26 18.16 2.37
CA SER A 138 12.47 19.39 2.56
C SER A 138 12.73 20.06 3.91
N LEU A 139 12.79 19.27 5.00
CA LEU A 139 13.08 19.78 6.35
C LEU A 139 14.51 20.35 6.46
N SER A 140 15.47 19.73 5.79
CA SER A 140 16.87 20.20 5.83
C SER A 140 17.04 21.52 5.08
N ASN A 141 16.33 21.71 3.97
CA ASN A 141 16.34 22.97 3.22
C ASN A 141 15.62 24.09 3.99
N ALA A 142 14.47 23.82 4.61
CA ALA A 142 13.74 24.84 5.39
C ALA A 142 14.58 25.37 6.57
N SER A 143 15.42 24.53 7.19
CA SER A 143 16.33 24.96 8.27
C SER A 143 17.52 25.81 7.80
N GLN A 144 17.80 25.90 6.50
CA GLN A 144 18.82 26.80 5.96
C GLN A 144 18.28 28.21 5.69
N GLU A 145 16.96 28.37 5.56
CA GLU A 145 16.30 29.66 5.31
C GLU A 145 15.88 30.40 6.60
N LEU A 146 15.80 29.68 7.72
CA LEU A 146 15.47 30.20 9.07
C LEU A 146 16.74 30.40 9.91
#